data_AF-F0NNU4-F1
#
_entry.id   AF-F0NNU4-F1
#
_cell.length_a   1.000
_cell.length_b   1.000
_cell.length_c   1.000
_cell.angle_alpha   90.00
_cell.angle_beta   90.00
_cell.angle_gamma   90.00
#
_symmetry.space_group_name_H-M   'P 1'
#
loop_
_entity.id
_entity.type
_entity.pdbx_description
1 polymer ?
#
loop_
_entity_poly.entity_id
_entity_poly.type
_entity_poly.pdbx_seq_one_letter_code
_entity_poly.pdbx_strand_id
1 'polypeptide(L)'
;MVSKLFSNPSPNARVLDAGCGEGVFIEAIIKWYSERGIELPEIVGVEIDHKLAERARKKFNNISKVKIIEDDFLTVKEEKLGGEFDYIISNPPYISYEKISPEKRKLYKSIFEAAVGRFDIYMLFFERALNLLKPGGRMVFLTPEKYLYVISAGKLRKLLSRYRVVEIELINAFEGILAYPTITVIEKIPSDNQTIIKNREGKVISVFLPKDGSPWLTSTGNLDYKLKLKDIALRISPGVATGRDEIFVIPKSKLPKSLEPYAYPTISGNELSAFKPGEAINYDKLNYVMLVPYSRDEALIEDKALIDYLSKWRDELES
;
A
#
# COMPACT_ATOMS: atom_id res chain seq x y z
N MET A 1 -10.36 -11.06 -12.42
CA MET A 1 -10.89 -10.82 -11.06
C MET A 1 -12.31 -11.34 -10.90
N VAL A 2 -13.29 -10.87 -11.69
CA VAL A 2 -14.70 -11.31 -11.59
C VAL A 2 -14.86 -12.83 -11.65
N SER A 3 -14.12 -13.51 -12.53
CA SER A 3 -14.10 -14.98 -12.60
C SER A 3 -13.61 -15.67 -11.32
N LYS A 4 -12.79 -15.01 -10.50
CA LYS A 4 -12.32 -15.53 -9.21
C LYS A 4 -13.30 -15.25 -8.07
N LEU A 5 -14.25 -14.33 -8.27
CA LEU A 5 -15.21 -13.90 -7.25
C LEU A 5 -16.32 -14.93 -7.08
N PHE A 6 -16.90 -15.39 -8.19
CA PHE A 6 -18.06 -16.28 -8.16
C PHE A 6 -17.62 -17.74 -8.11
N SER A 7 -17.67 -18.34 -6.91
CA SER A 7 -17.56 -19.79 -6.73
C SER A 7 -18.89 -20.51 -6.99
N ASN A 8 -20.02 -19.90 -6.60
CA ASN A 8 -21.37 -20.41 -6.83
C ASN A 8 -22.34 -19.27 -7.19
N PRO A 9 -22.40 -18.83 -8.46
CA PRO A 9 -23.22 -17.68 -8.86
C PRO A 9 -24.71 -17.94 -8.63
N SER A 10 -25.43 -16.92 -8.16
CA SER A 10 -26.86 -17.03 -7.85
C SER A 10 -27.54 -15.68 -8.07
N PRO A 11 -28.75 -15.64 -8.64
CA PRO A 11 -29.51 -14.40 -8.81
C PRO A 11 -30.01 -13.80 -7.47
N ASN A 12 -30.02 -14.62 -6.41
CA ASN A 12 -30.37 -14.19 -5.05
C ASN A 12 -29.16 -13.69 -4.25
N ALA A 13 -27.96 -13.72 -4.84
CA ALA A 13 -26.76 -13.21 -4.18
C ALA A 13 -26.77 -11.68 -4.11
N ARG A 14 -26.02 -11.14 -3.15
CA ARG A 14 -25.71 -9.72 -3.05
C ARG A 14 -24.22 -9.51 -3.26
N VAL A 15 -23.88 -8.59 -4.16
CA VAL A 15 -22.50 -8.27 -4.53
C VAL A 15 -22.19 -6.82 -4.15
N LEU A 16 -21.06 -6.60 -3.49
CA LEU A 16 -20.55 -5.26 -3.19
C LEU A 16 -19.32 -4.94 -4.03
N ASP A 17 -19.31 -3.78 -4.69
CA ASP A 17 -18.12 -3.13 -5.21
C ASP A 17 -17.71 -1.99 -4.25
N ALA A 18 -16.70 -2.24 -3.42
CA ALA A 18 -16.27 -1.30 -2.38
C ALA A 18 -15.24 -0.32 -2.95
N GLY A 19 -15.62 0.95 -3.13
CA GLY A 19 -14.83 1.94 -3.87
C GLY A 19 -15.00 1.76 -5.38
N CYS A 20 -16.24 1.80 -5.86
CA CYS A 20 -16.59 1.36 -7.21
C CYS A 20 -16.12 2.31 -8.33
N GLY A 21 -15.74 3.56 -8.03
CA GLY A 21 -15.39 4.56 -9.03
C GLY A 21 -16.52 4.74 -10.06
N GLU A 22 -16.19 4.60 -11.35
CA GLU A 22 -17.17 4.63 -12.44
C GLU A 22 -17.87 3.27 -12.69
N GLY A 23 -17.62 2.28 -11.83
CA GLY A 23 -18.25 0.95 -11.83
C GLY A 23 -17.69 -0.02 -12.86
N VAL A 24 -16.38 -0.04 -13.05
CA VAL A 24 -15.71 -0.99 -13.97
C VAL A 24 -15.96 -2.45 -13.56
N PHE A 25 -15.94 -2.77 -12.26
CA PHE A 25 -16.27 -4.13 -11.82
C PHE A 25 -17.76 -4.43 -11.93
N ILE A 26 -18.63 -3.45 -11.67
CA ILE A 26 -20.08 -3.61 -11.87
C ILE A 26 -20.38 -3.99 -13.33
N GLU A 27 -19.81 -3.29 -14.30
CA GLU A 27 -19.93 -3.62 -15.73
C GLU A 27 -19.40 -5.03 -16.05
N ALA A 28 -18.23 -5.37 -15.51
CA ALA A 28 -17.64 -6.70 -15.71
C ALA A 28 -18.49 -7.83 -15.09
N ILE A 29 -19.14 -7.59 -13.94
CA ILE A 29 -20.08 -8.52 -13.31
C ILE A 29 -21.31 -8.70 -14.20
N ILE A 30 -21.91 -7.61 -14.68
CA ILE A 30 -23.08 -7.66 -15.57
C ILE A 30 -22.78 -8.49 -16.80
N LYS A 31 -21.64 -8.22 -17.46
CA LYS A 31 -21.19 -8.99 -18.61
C LYS A 31 -21.00 -10.47 -18.27
N TRP A 32 -20.36 -10.77 -17.13
CA TRP A 32 -20.06 -12.15 -16.73
C TRP A 32 -21.33 -13.00 -16.47
N TYR A 33 -22.37 -12.40 -15.87
CA TYR A 33 -23.68 -13.04 -15.68
C TYR A 33 -24.44 -13.20 -17.00
N SER A 34 -24.45 -12.16 -17.84
CA SER A 34 -25.12 -12.18 -19.14
C SER A 34 -24.56 -13.27 -20.07
N GLU A 35 -23.23 -13.40 -20.14
CA GLU A 35 -22.55 -14.45 -20.94
C GLU A 35 -22.87 -15.88 -20.49
N ARG A 36 -23.39 -16.06 -19.26
CA ARG A 36 -23.75 -17.35 -18.69
C ARG A 36 -25.24 -17.62 -18.66
N GLY A 37 -26.06 -16.67 -19.13
CA GLY A 37 -27.52 -16.78 -19.07
C GLY A 37 -28.09 -16.84 -17.66
N ILE A 38 -27.37 -16.28 -16.67
CA ILE A 38 -27.81 -16.23 -15.27
C ILE A 38 -28.42 -14.84 -15.01
N GLU A 39 -29.55 -14.78 -14.31
CA GLU A 39 -30.12 -13.50 -13.88
C GLU A 39 -29.16 -12.74 -12.96
N LEU A 40 -29.11 -11.41 -13.13
CA LEU A 40 -28.20 -10.54 -12.40
C LEU A 40 -28.53 -10.50 -10.89
N PRO A 41 -27.52 -10.65 -10.01
CA PRO A 41 -27.69 -10.48 -8.57
C PRO A 41 -27.92 -9.00 -8.22
N GLU A 42 -28.28 -8.73 -6.96
CA GLU A 42 -28.20 -7.35 -6.44
C GLU A 42 -26.73 -6.92 -6.41
N ILE A 43 -26.44 -5.74 -6.96
CA ILE A 43 -25.10 -5.14 -6.96
C ILE A 43 -25.18 -3.78 -6.28
N VAL A 44 -24.40 -3.61 -5.21
CA VAL A 44 -24.23 -2.35 -4.50
C VAL A 44 -22.82 -1.82 -4.79
N GLY A 45 -22.71 -0.59 -5.27
CA GLY A 45 -21.45 0.14 -5.39
C GLY A 45 -21.38 1.23 -4.32
N VAL A 46 -20.25 1.36 -3.63
CA VAL A 46 -19.99 2.48 -2.71
C VAL A 46 -18.85 3.33 -3.27
N GLU A 47 -19.07 4.63 -3.40
CA GLU A 47 -18.07 5.58 -3.89
C GLU A 47 -18.09 6.86 -3.05
N ILE A 48 -16.92 7.37 -2.67
CA ILE A 48 -16.78 8.55 -1.82
C ILE A 48 -16.73 9.84 -2.64
N ASP A 49 -16.22 9.79 -3.87
CA ASP A 49 -16.15 10.92 -4.78
C ASP A 49 -17.50 11.16 -5.46
N HIS A 50 -18.07 12.34 -5.23
CA HIS A 50 -19.37 12.75 -5.77
C HIS A 50 -19.45 12.61 -7.30
N LYS A 51 -18.41 13.03 -8.03
CA LYS A 51 -18.43 13.04 -9.50
C LYS A 51 -18.37 11.61 -10.05
N LEU A 52 -17.55 10.75 -9.46
CA LEU A 52 -17.48 9.33 -9.84
C LEU A 52 -18.80 8.60 -9.51
N ALA A 53 -19.36 8.84 -8.32
CA ALA A 53 -20.65 8.27 -7.92
C ALA A 53 -21.79 8.71 -8.86
N GLU A 54 -21.83 9.99 -9.26
CA GLU A 54 -22.83 10.51 -10.20
C GLU A 54 -22.68 9.87 -11.59
N ARG A 55 -21.46 9.71 -12.09
CA ARG A 55 -21.19 9.01 -13.36
C ARG A 55 -21.64 7.56 -13.31
N ALA A 56 -21.31 6.83 -12.24
CA ALA A 56 -21.76 5.46 -12.05
C ALA A 56 -23.30 5.37 -11.99
N ARG A 57 -23.97 6.26 -11.23
CA ARG A 57 -25.44 6.32 -11.18
C ARG A 57 -26.06 6.52 -12.55
N LYS A 58 -25.55 7.47 -13.33
CA LYS A 58 -26.01 7.73 -14.70
C LYS A 58 -25.79 6.51 -15.60
N LYS A 59 -24.63 5.86 -15.49
CA LYS A 59 -24.27 4.68 -16.30
C LYS A 59 -25.19 3.48 -16.04
N PHE A 60 -25.62 3.27 -14.80
CA PHE A 60 -26.42 2.10 -14.41
C PHE A 60 -27.89 2.41 -14.08
N ASN A 61 -28.38 3.60 -14.42
CA ASN A 61 -29.73 4.07 -14.07
C ASN A 61 -30.87 3.15 -14.53
N ASN A 62 -30.68 2.44 -15.65
CA ASN A 62 -31.67 1.56 -16.26
C ASN A 62 -31.55 0.10 -15.77
N ILE A 63 -30.66 -0.19 -14.81
CA ILE A 63 -30.44 -1.54 -14.28
C ILE A 63 -30.95 -1.59 -12.85
N SER A 64 -32.19 -2.05 -12.66
CA SER A 64 -32.89 -2.05 -11.36
C SER A 64 -32.17 -2.79 -10.23
N LYS A 65 -31.32 -3.77 -10.57
CA LYS A 65 -30.53 -4.55 -9.61
C LYS A 65 -29.23 -3.85 -9.17
N VAL A 66 -28.89 -2.68 -9.73
CA VAL A 66 -27.67 -1.94 -9.40
C VAL A 66 -28.02 -0.70 -8.57
N LYS A 67 -27.38 -0.55 -7.41
CA LYS A 67 -27.53 0.60 -6.52
C LYS A 67 -26.17 1.25 -6.25
N ILE A 68 -26.06 2.56 -6.48
CA ILE A 68 -24.84 3.33 -6.17
C ILE A 68 -25.05 4.24 -4.96
N ILE A 69 -24.27 3.98 -3.92
CA ILE A 69 -24.26 4.72 -2.66
C ILE A 69 -23.05 5.66 -2.66
N GLU A 70 -23.33 6.94 -2.48
CA GLU A 70 -22.28 7.95 -2.27
C GLU A 70 -22.03 8.08 -0.78
N ASP A 71 -20.89 7.55 -0.32
CA ASP A 71 -20.46 7.54 1.08
C ASP A 71 -19.00 7.05 1.22
N ASP A 72 -18.40 7.25 2.40
CA ASP A 72 -17.10 6.65 2.75
C ASP A 72 -17.30 5.17 3.13
N PHE A 73 -16.83 4.24 2.29
CA PHE A 73 -16.93 2.80 2.55
C PHE A 73 -16.42 2.37 3.94
N LEU A 74 -15.39 3.04 4.47
CA LEU A 74 -14.84 2.70 5.78
C LEU A 74 -15.78 3.05 6.94
N THR A 75 -16.73 3.97 6.74
CA THR A 75 -17.60 4.49 7.82
C THR A 75 -19.09 4.45 7.51
N VAL A 76 -19.48 4.13 6.27
CA VAL A 76 -20.87 3.95 5.87
C VAL A 76 -21.53 2.89 6.74
N LYS A 77 -22.70 3.22 7.28
CA LYS A 77 -23.41 2.31 8.17
C LYS A 77 -24.00 1.13 7.40
N GLU A 78 -24.03 -0.03 8.04
CA GLU A 78 -24.49 -1.28 7.41
C GLU A 78 -25.96 -1.20 6.97
N GLU A 79 -26.80 -0.46 7.70
CA GLU A 79 -28.20 -0.26 7.35
C GLU A 79 -28.36 0.46 6.01
N LYS A 80 -27.45 1.39 5.68
CA LYS A 80 -27.45 2.09 4.38
C LYS A 80 -27.09 1.15 3.23
N LEU A 81 -26.27 0.14 3.51
CA LEU A 81 -25.86 -0.91 2.57
C LEU A 81 -26.92 -2.02 2.40
N GLY A 82 -27.88 -2.11 3.32
CA GLY A 82 -28.91 -3.15 3.31
C GLY A 82 -28.45 -4.50 3.88
N GLY A 83 -27.42 -4.51 4.73
CA GLY A 83 -26.88 -5.73 5.37
C GLY A 83 -25.67 -6.34 4.64
N GLU A 84 -25.32 -7.57 5.04
CA GLU A 84 -24.15 -8.31 4.56
C GLU A 84 -24.25 -8.78 3.08
N PHE A 85 -23.09 -9.15 2.52
CA PHE A 85 -22.91 -9.54 1.12
C PHE A 85 -22.39 -10.96 0.96
N ASP A 86 -22.82 -11.64 -0.10
CA ASP A 86 -22.30 -12.96 -0.48
C ASP A 86 -20.94 -12.82 -1.19
N TYR A 87 -20.78 -11.74 -1.94
CA TYR A 87 -19.58 -11.44 -2.72
C TYR A 87 -19.13 -10.00 -2.52
N ILE A 88 -17.83 -9.78 -2.34
CA ILE A 88 -17.25 -8.43 -2.29
C ILE A 88 -16.05 -8.33 -3.23
N ILE A 89 -16.06 -7.36 -4.13
CA ILE A 89 -14.93 -7.03 -5.00
C ILE A 89 -14.47 -5.61 -4.71
N SER A 90 -13.17 -5.35 -4.82
CA SER A 90 -12.64 -4.01 -4.60
C SER A 90 -11.30 -3.80 -5.29
N ASN A 91 -11.09 -2.59 -5.77
CA ASN A 91 -9.79 -1.99 -6.04
C ASN A 91 -9.70 -0.72 -5.17
N PRO A 92 -9.36 -0.87 -3.87
CA PRO A 92 -9.37 0.24 -2.92
C PRO A 92 -8.42 1.38 -3.33
N PRO A 93 -8.60 2.60 -2.81
CA PRO A 93 -7.66 3.69 -3.05
C PRO A 93 -6.31 3.44 -2.34
N TYR A 94 -5.20 3.66 -3.06
CA TYR A 94 -3.83 3.44 -2.57
C TYR A 94 -3.26 4.68 -1.87
N ILE A 95 -3.94 5.09 -0.80
CA ILE A 95 -3.57 6.28 0.00
C ILE A 95 -2.69 5.85 1.16
N SER A 96 -1.47 6.38 1.20
CA SER A 96 -0.52 6.13 2.28
C SER A 96 -0.84 6.95 3.52
N TYR A 97 -0.36 6.50 4.68
CA TYR A 97 -0.61 7.13 5.98
C TYR A 97 -0.40 8.66 5.97
N GLU A 98 0.65 9.13 5.30
CA GLU A 98 1.06 10.54 5.20
C GLU A 98 -0.02 11.44 4.62
N LYS A 99 -0.84 10.90 3.70
CA LYS A 99 -1.90 11.62 3.00
C LYS A 99 -3.24 11.60 3.73
N ILE A 100 -3.36 10.86 4.83
CA ILE A 100 -4.57 10.80 5.66
C ILE A 100 -4.56 11.96 6.66
N SER A 101 -5.69 12.66 6.84
CA SER A 101 -5.79 13.73 7.82
C SER A 101 -5.61 13.21 9.27
N PRO A 102 -5.09 14.02 10.20
CA PRO A 102 -4.93 13.64 11.60
C PRO A 102 -6.22 13.11 12.26
N GLU A 103 -7.37 13.71 11.95
CA GLU A 103 -8.69 13.35 12.48
C GLU A 103 -9.10 11.96 11.99
N LYS A 104 -8.96 11.72 10.67
CA LYS A 104 -9.23 10.41 10.07
C LYS A 104 -8.29 9.33 10.61
N ARG A 105 -7.00 9.64 10.81
CA ARG A 105 -6.05 8.70 11.44
C ARG A 105 -6.52 8.30 12.83
N LYS A 106 -6.96 9.24 13.65
CA LYS A 106 -7.47 8.97 15.00
C LYS A 106 -8.74 8.13 14.97
N LEU A 107 -9.69 8.49 14.10
CA LEU A 107 -10.93 7.74 13.90
C LEU A 107 -10.63 6.30 13.47
N TYR A 108 -9.86 6.10 12.41
CA TYR A 108 -9.55 4.77 11.89
C TYR A 108 -8.82 3.89 12.90
N LYS A 109 -7.91 4.46 13.70
CA LYS A 109 -7.26 3.76 14.82
C LYS A 109 -8.22 3.32 15.92
N SER A 110 -9.36 4.00 16.10
CA SER A 110 -10.36 3.63 17.10
C SER A 110 -11.34 2.55 16.63
N ILE A 111 -11.46 2.32 15.32
CA ILE A 111 -12.51 1.42 14.77
C ILE A 111 -11.95 0.19 14.04
N PHE A 112 -10.65 0.15 13.72
CA PHE A 112 -10.03 -0.97 12.98
C PHE A 112 -8.84 -1.60 13.72
N GLU A 113 -8.84 -2.93 13.85
CA GLU A 113 -7.72 -3.72 14.38
C GLU A 113 -6.47 -3.60 13.51
N ALA A 114 -6.62 -3.45 12.20
CA ALA A 114 -5.55 -3.32 11.23
C ALA A 114 -4.86 -1.95 11.25
N ALA A 115 -5.47 -0.93 11.87
CA ALA A 115 -4.95 0.44 11.92
C ALA A 115 -3.84 0.60 12.99
N VAL A 116 -2.72 -0.11 12.86
CA VAL A 116 -1.59 -0.03 13.80
C VAL A 116 -0.41 0.74 13.21
N GLY A 117 0.15 1.66 14.01
CA GLY A 117 1.30 2.48 13.59
C GLY A 117 0.96 3.34 12.36
N ARG A 118 1.75 3.17 11.29
CA ARG A 118 1.49 3.71 9.95
C ARG A 118 0.81 2.63 9.10
N PHE A 119 -0.36 2.91 8.56
CA PHE A 119 -1.14 2.01 7.74
C PHE A 119 -1.57 2.68 6.44
N ASP A 120 -1.86 1.87 5.42
CA ASP A 120 -2.43 2.34 4.15
C ASP A 120 -3.94 2.08 4.13
N ILE A 121 -4.72 2.94 3.47
CA ILE A 121 -6.19 2.88 3.49
C ILE A 121 -6.74 1.52 3.01
N TYR A 122 -6.14 0.91 2.00
CA TYR A 122 -6.58 -0.38 1.47
C TYR A 122 -6.55 -1.51 2.53
N MET A 123 -5.70 -1.39 3.57
CA MET A 123 -5.65 -2.35 4.67
C MET A 123 -6.94 -2.33 5.49
N LEU A 124 -7.55 -1.16 5.64
CA LEU A 124 -8.83 -0.99 6.34
C LEU A 124 -10.02 -1.47 5.49
N PHE A 125 -9.90 -1.37 4.16
CA PHE A 125 -10.91 -1.92 3.26
C PHE A 125 -11.03 -3.44 3.41
N PHE A 126 -9.92 -4.16 3.59
CA PHE A 126 -9.95 -5.59 3.86
C PHE A 126 -10.74 -5.93 5.13
N GLU A 127 -10.44 -5.26 6.24
CA GLU A 127 -11.11 -5.50 7.52
C GLU A 127 -12.60 -5.13 7.44
N ARG A 128 -12.93 -3.97 6.86
CA ARG A 128 -14.32 -3.55 6.68
C ARG A 128 -15.10 -4.52 5.80
N ALA A 129 -14.51 -4.98 4.69
CA ALA A 129 -15.14 -5.94 3.82
C ALA A 129 -15.36 -7.30 4.51
N LEU A 130 -14.39 -7.79 5.28
CA LEU A 130 -14.58 -9.00 6.07
C LEU A 130 -15.74 -8.89 7.06
N ASN A 131 -15.93 -7.72 7.67
CA ASN A 131 -17.05 -7.49 8.59
C ASN A 131 -18.41 -7.51 7.86
N LEU A 132 -18.46 -7.04 6.61
CA LEU A 132 -19.68 -7.01 5.78
C LEU A 132 -19.92 -8.28 4.95
N LEU A 133 -18.96 -9.22 4.92
CA LEU A 133 -19.05 -10.46 4.15
C LEU A 133 -19.82 -11.50 4.97
N LYS A 134 -20.79 -12.19 4.38
CA LYS A 134 -21.52 -13.29 5.05
C LYS A 134 -20.59 -14.46 5.37
N PRO A 135 -20.88 -15.29 6.40
CA PRO A 135 -20.24 -16.59 6.55
C PRO A 135 -20.36 -17.41 5.26
N GLY A 136 -19.26 -17.99 4.78
CA GLY A 136 -19.23 -18.68 3.48
C GLY A 136 -19.12 -17.77 2.26
N GLY A 137 -19.25 -16.45 2.42
CA GLY A 137 -19.07 -15.47 1.35
C GLY A 137 -17.62 -15.38 0.87
N ARG A 138 -17.44 -14.79 -0.31
CA ARG A 138 -16.14 -14.70 -0.99
C ARG A 138 -15.80 -13.27 -1.41
N MET A 139 -14.56 -12.84 -1.17
CA MET A 139 -14.07 -11.53 -1.56
C MET A 139 -12.82 -11.60 -2.46
N VAL A 140 -12.70 -10.66 -3.39
CA VAL A 140 -11.57 -10.53 -4.32
C VAL A 140 -11.08 -9.10 -4.36
N PHE A 141 -9.83 -8.88 -3.97
CA PHE A 141 -9.25 -7.55 -3.80
C PHE A 141 -8.04 -7.36 -4.69
N LEU A 142 -7.97 -6.23 -5.38
CA LEU A 142 -6.76 -5.74 -6.06
C LEU A 142 -6.11 -4.70 -5.17
N THR A 143 -4.91 -4.98 -4.66
CA THR A 143 -4.20 -4.09 -3.72
C THR A 143 -2.69 -4.12 -3.95
N PRO A 144 -1.92 -3.18 -3.38
CA PRO A 144 -0.47 -3.28 -3.37
C PRO A 144 -0.03 -4.48 -2.52
N GLU A 145 0.98 -5.22 -2.98
CA GLU A 145 1.46 -6.43 -2.31
C GLU A 145 2.14 -6.17 -0.94
N LYS A 146 2.40 -4.90 -0.60
CA LYS A 146 3.14 -4.50 0.61
C LYS A 146 2.60 -5.15 1.88
N TYR A 147 1.29 -5.35 1.98
CA TYR A 147 0.67 -5.95 3.16
C TYR A 147 1.12 -7.40 3.41
N LEU A 148 1.71 -8.06 2.41
CA LEU A 148 2.28 -9.40 2.54
C LEU A 148 3.55 -9.41 3.39
N TYR A 149 4.30 -8.31 3.49
CA TYR A 149 5.62 -8.31 4.14
C TYR A 149 5.92 -7.16 5.10
N VAL A 150 5.25 -6.01 4.99
CA VAL A 150 5.55 -4.88 5.90
C VAL A 150 5.13 -5.19 7.33
N ILE A 151 5.91 -4.71 8.30
CA ILE A 151 5.68 -4.96 9.73
C ILE A 151 4.33 -4.39 10.18
N SER A 152 3.96 -3.18 9.69
CA SER A 152 2.70 -2.52 10.06
C SER A 152 1.45 -3.31 9.67
N ALA A 153 1.52 -4.17 8.64
CA ALA A 153 0.40 -5.01 8.21
C ALA A 153 0.26 -6.32 9.02
N GLY A 154 1.01 -6.50 10.10
CA GLY A 154 0.96 -7.74 10.90
C GLY A 154 -0.41 -8.03 11.51
N LYS A 155 -1.14 -7.01 11.98
CA LYS A 155 -2.51 -7.16 12.48
C LYS A 155 -3.49 -7.56 11.38
N LEU A 156 -3.36 -6.95 10.19
CA LEU A 156 -4.15 -7.34 9.03
C LEU A 156 -3.88 -8.80 8.67
N ARG A 157 -2.61 -9.23 8.53
CA ARG A 157 -2.29 -10.64 8.23
C ARG A 157 -2.85 -11.59 9.28
N LYS A 158 -2.74 -11.25 10.56
CA LYS A 158 -3.34 -12.04 11.66
C LYS A 158 -4.85 -12.12 11.53
N LEU A 159 -5.53 -11.05 11.16
CA LEU A 159 -6.98 -11.03 10.91
C LEU A 159 -7.34 -11.92 9.71
N LEU A 160 -6.70 -11.70 8.55
CA LEU A 160 -6.97 -12.45 7.33
C LEU A 160 -6.70 -13.95 7.49
N SER A 161 -5.65 -14.33 8.24
CA SER A 161 -5.29 -15.73 8.48
C SER A 161 -6.29 -16.54 9.33
N ARG A 162 -7.28 -15.87 9.93
CA ARG A 162 -8.41 -16.55 10.59
C ARG A 162 -9.31 -17.22 9.56
N TYR A 163 -9.32 -16.71 8.34
CA TYR A 163 -10.17 -17.14 7.24
C TYR A 163 -9.37 -17.85 6.15
N ARG A 164 -10.07 -18.56 5.25
CA ARG A 164 -9.44 -19.23 4.12
C ARG A 164 -9.02 -18.21 3.07
N VAL A 165 -7.72 -17.88 3.05
CA VAL A 165 -7.08 -17.18 1.93
C VAL A 165 -6.87 -18.21 0.81
N VAL A 166 -7.69 -18.13 -0.23
CA VAL A 166 -7.71 -19.12 -1.31
C VAL A 166 -6.52 -18.92 -2.24
N GLU A 167 -6.30 -17.68 -2.66
CA GLU A 167 -5.32 -17.35 -3.68
C GLU A 167 -4.70 -15.97 -3.44
N ILE A 168 -3.38 -15.87 -3.67
CA ILE A 168 -2.63 -14.62 -3.78
C ILE A 168 -1.90 -14.66 -5.12
N GLU A 169 -2.25 -13.75 -6.02
CA GLU A 169 -1.64 -13.64 -7.36
C GLU A 169 -0.84 -12.35 -7.45
N LEU A 170 0.48 -12.47 -7.58
CA LEU A 170 1.40 -11.35 -7.74
C LEU A 170 1.44 -10.93 -9.21
N ILE A 171 1.13 -9.66 -9.48
CA ILE A 171 1.01 -9.15 -10.85
C ILE A 171 2.21 -8.25 -11.16
N ASN A 172 2.62 -8.22 -12.42
CA ASN A 172 3.60 -7.24 -12.90
C ASN A 172 2.97 -5.85 -12.83
N ALA A 173 3.73 -4.87 -12.32
CA ALA A 173 3.30 -3.49 -12.40
C ALA A 173 3.13 -3.08 -13.86
N PHE A 174 2.05 -2.36 -14.17
CA PHE A 174 1.87 -1.76 -15.49
C PHE A 174 2.92 -0.67 -15.70
N GLU A 175 3.32 -0.42 -16.95
CA GLU A 175 4.24 0.68 -17.27
C GLU A 175 3.77 1.99 -16.65
N GLY A 176 4.66 2.66 -15.89
CA GLY A 176 4.36 3.93 -15.22
C GLY A 176 3.70 3.83 -13.83
N ILE A 177 3.38 2.63 -13.33
CA ILE A 177 2.79 2.45 -11.99
C ILE A 177 3.86 1.93 -11.01
N LEU A 178 4.18 2.71 -9.98
CA LEU A 178 5.18 2.35 -8.95
C LEU A 178 4.70 1.27 -7.95
N ALA A 179 3.42 0.90 -7.96
CA ALA A 179 2.85 -0.08 -7.04
C ALA A 179 2.85 -1.47 -7.68
N TYR A 180 3.44 -2.45 -7.00
CA TYR A 180 3.34 -3.87 -7.33
C TYR A 180 1.94 -4.40 -6.94
N PRO A 181 1.04 -4.67 -7.90
CA PRO A 181 -0.30 -5.10 -7.61
C PRO A 181 -0.36 -6.58 -7.23
N THR A 182 -1.37 -6.94 -6.45
CA THR A 182 -1.69 -8.31 -6.07
C THR A 182 -3.20 -8.48 -6.06
N ILE A 183 -3.67 -9.62 -6.57
CA ILE A 183 -5.04 -10.08 -6.38
C ILE A 183 -5.08 -11.04 -5.20
N THR A 184 -5.96 -10.79 -4.24
CA THR A 184 -6.16 -11.63 -3.06
C THR A 184 -7.59 -12.13 -3.04
N VAL A 185 -7.76 -13.45 -2.93
CA VAL A 185 -9.05 -14.13 -2.86
C VAL A 185 -9.21 -14.74 -1.47
N ILE A 186 -10.32 -14.42 -0.80
CA ILE A 186 -10.59 -14.89 0.57
C ILE A 186 -12.03 -15.40 0.64
N GLU A 187 -12.24 -16.51 1.35
CA GLU A 187 -13.55 -17.02 1.73
C GLU A 187 -13.73 -16.88 3.25
N LYS A 188 -14.87 -16.37 3.71
CA LYS A 188 -15.17 -16.19 5.15
C LYS A 188 -15.60 -17.49 5.79
N ILE A 189 -14.68 -18.44 5.80
CA ILE A 189 -14.74 -19.74 6.45
C ILE A 189 -13.41 -19.99 7.16
N PRO A 190 -13.35 -20.83 8.21
CA PRO A 190 -12.12 -21.07 8.95
C PRO A 190 -10.96 -21.49 8.04
N SER A 191 -9.76 -20.97 8.33
CA SER A 191 -8.53 -21.37 7.65
C SER A 191 -8.16 -22.83 7.94
N ASP A 192 -8.41 -23.71 6.97
CA ASP A 192 -8.20 -25.17 7.04
C ASP A 192 -7.28 -25.72 5.95
N ASN A 193 -6.92 -24.91 4.95
CA ASN A 193 -6.22 -25.34 3.75
C ASN A 193 -5.00 -24.47 3.42
N GLN A 194 -4.17 -24.98 2.52
CA GLN A 194 -3.08 -24.21 1.93
C GLN A 194 -3.62 -23.10 1.03
N THR A 195 -2.88 -22.00 0.95
CA THR A 195 -3.10 -20.88 0.03
C THR A 195 -2.30 -21.09 -1.24
N ILE A 196 -2.95 -20.88 -2.38
CA ILE A 196 -2.28 -20.88 -3.68
C ILE A 196 -1.60 -19.52 -3.88
N ILE A 197 -0.29 -19.52 -4.12
CA ILE A 197 0.46 -18.32 -4.52
C ILE A 197 0.88 -18.45 -5.98
N LYS A 198 0.46 -17.49 -6.81
CA LYS A 198 0.91 -17.37 -8.20
C LYS A 198 1.91 -16.23 -8.29
N ASN A 199 3.14 -16.52 -8.68
CA ASN A 199 4.15 -15.49 -8.87
C ASN A 199 3.99 -14.80 -10.23
N ARG A 200 4.79 -13.75 -10.45
CA ARG A 200 4.79 -12.93 -11.68
C ARG A 200 5.20 -13.68 -12.95
N GLU A 201 5.87 -14.82 -12.80
CA GLU A 201 6.33 -15.70 -13.89
C GLU A 201 5.30 -16.80 -14.20
N GLY A 202 4.15 -16.80 -13.51
CA GLY A 202 3.11 -17.81 -13.65
C GLY A 202 3.38 -19.09 -12.84
N LYS A 203 4.46 -19.17 -12.08
CA LYS A 203 4.74 -20.29 -11.17
C LYS A 203 3.70 -20.31 -10.06
N VAL A 204 3.14 -21.48 -9.83
CA VAL A 204 2.14 -21.72 -8.77
C VAL A 204 2.78 -22.54 -7.66
N ILE A 205 2.64 -22.07 -6.42
CA ILE A 205 3.04 -22.82 -5.22
C ILE A 205 1.87 -22.85 -4.23
N SER A 206 1.88 -23.84 -3.35
CA SER A 206 0.89 -24.01 -2.29
C SER A 206 1.58 -23.90 -0.94
N VAL A 207 1.12 -23.01 -0.06
CA VAL A 207 1.78 -22.73 1.23
C VAL A 207 0.77 -22.65 2.38
N PHE A 208 1.21 -22.98 3.59
CA PHE A 208 0.48 -22.61 4.80
C PHE A 208 0.90 -21.20 5.23
N LEU A 209 -0.05 -20.26 5.23
CA LEU A 209 0.23 -18.90 5.67
C LEU A 209 0.44 -18.84 7.19
N PRO A 210 1.46 -18.12 7.67
CA PRO A 210 1.60 -17.83 9.10
C PRO A 210 0.36 -17.14 9.68
N LYS A 211 -0.05 -17.58 10.88
CA LYS A 211 -1.25 -17.11 11.59
C LYS A 211 -0.96 -16.08 12.69
N ASP A 212 0.32 -15.79 12.95
CA ASP A 212 0.80 -14.91 14.01
C ASP A 212 0.94 -13.43 13.57
N GLY A 213 0.76 -13.15 12.28
CA GLY A 213 0.98 -11.84 11.69
C GLY A 213 2.37 -11.63 11.10
N SER A 214 3.23 -12.66 11.11
CA SER A 214 4.51 -12.62 10.41
C SER A 214 4.33 -12.48 8.89
N PRO A 215 5.36 -12.00 8.15
CA PRO A 215 5.31 -11.86 6.70
C PRO A 215 4.94 -13.16 5.96
N TRP A 216 4.09 -13.04 4.94
CA TRP A 216 3.65 -14.16 4.08
C TRP A 216 4.55 -14.39 2.86
N LEU A 217 5.30 -13.37 2.42
CA LEU A 217 6.22 -13.49 1.27
C LEU A 217 7.55 -14.17 1.64
N THR A 218 7.92 -14.20 2.93
CA THR A 218 9.15 -14.90 3.38
C THR A 218 8.98 -16.41 3.43
N SER A 219 7.75 -16.91 3.53
CA SER A 219 7.44 -18.35 3.54
C SER A 219 7.55 -19.02 2.16
N THR A 220 7.79 -18.26 1.08
CA THR A 220 7.83 -18.79 -0.29
C THR A 220 9.24 -19.15 -0.79
N GLY A 221 10.26 -18.97 0.04
CA GLY A 221 11.63 -19.37 -0.28
C GLY A 221 12.41 -19.69 0.98
N ASN A 222 12.77 -20.96 1.16
CA ASN A 222 13.93 -21.33 1.97
C ASN A 222 15.17 -20.82 1.22
N LEU A 223 15.46 -19.53 1.38
CA LEU A 223 16.76 -19.01 1.02
C LEU A 223 17.66 -19.37 2.19
N ASP A 224 18.44 -20.42 1.98
CA ASP A 224 19.44 -20.93 2.93
C ASP A 224 20.61 -19.95 2.98
N TYR A 225 20.36 -18.76 3.54
CA TYR A 225 21.38 -17.75 3.74
C TYR A 225 22.29 -18.21 4.88
N LYS A 226 23.51 -18.61 4.52
CA LYS A 226 24.55 -19.04 5.48
C LYS A 226 24.96 -17.95 6.48
N LEU A 227 24.67 -16.68 6.20
CA LEU A 227 25.03 -15.54 7.04
C LEU A 227 23.84 -14.58 7.15
N LYS A 228 23.49 -14.20 8.38
CA LYS A 228 22.54 -13.12 8.70
C LYS A 228 23.29 -11.80 8.67
N LEU A 229 22.57 -10.70 8.45
CA LEU A 229 23.18 -9.36 8.51
C LEU A 229 23.92 -9.08 9.83
N LYS A 230 23.40 -9.57 10.95
CA LYS A 230 24.06 -9.48 12.27
C LYS A 230 25.40 -10.21 12.34
N ASP A 231 25.63 -11.18 11.46
CA ASP A 231 26.87 -11.98 11.42
C ASP A 231 27.97 -11.24 10.65
N ILE A 232 27.63 -10.22 9.85
CA ILE A 232 28.57 -9.48 8.98
C ILE A 232 28.57 -7.96 9.19
N ALA A 233 27.62 -7.42 9.95
CA ALA A 233 27.50 -5.99 10.21
C ALA A 233 27.47 -5.71 11.72
N LEU A 234 28.38 -4.84 12.19
CA LEU A 234 28.40 -4.35 13.57
C LEU A 234 27.18 -3.48 13.88
N ARG A 235 26.72 -2.70 12.90
CA ARG A 235 25.59 -1.78 13.00
C ARG A 235 24.99 -1.53 11.62
N ILE A 236 23.67 -1.46 11.55
CA ILE A 236 22.93 -0.96 10.39
C ILE A 236 22.29 0.35 10.83
N SER A 237 22.54 1.41 10.06
CA SER A 237 21.95 2.72 10.30
C SER A 237 21.29 3.22 9.02
N PRO A 238 20.20 4.00 9.12
CA PRO A 238 19.74 4.78 7.99
C PRO A 238 20.83 5.78 7.56
N GLY A 239 20.74 6.25 6.31
CA GLY A 239 21.51 7.41 5.87
C GLY A 239 21.13 8.68 6.64
N VAL A 240 21.92 9.74 6.46
CA VAL A 240 21.63 11.05 7.07
C VAL A 240 20.38 11.65 6.44
N ALA A 241 19.43 12.09 7.27
CA ALA A 241 18.28 12.87 6.84
C ALA A 241 18.54 14.34 7.18
N THR A 242 18.56 15.20 6.16
CA THR A 242 18.89 16.63 6.34
C THR A 242 17.73 17.45 6.92
N GLY A 243 16.49 16.99 6.72
CA GLY A 243 15.26 17.72 7.04
C GLY A 243 14.91 18.84 6.04
N ARG A 244 15.87 19.33 5.25
CA ARG A 244 15.76 20.39 4.23
C ARG A 244 16.87 20.21 3.19
N ASP A 245 16.65 19.36 2.19
CA ASP A 245 17.69 19.03 1.21
C ASP A 245 18.12 20.27 0.40
N GLU A 246 17.21 21.20 0.16
CA GLU A 246 17.45 22.47 -0.54
C GLU A 246 18.49 23.38 0.15
N ILE A 247 18.69 23.22 1.46
CA ILE A 247 19.66 24.01 2.24
C ILE A 247 20.98 23.25 2.36
N PHE A 248 20.91 21.95 2.65
CA PHE A 248 22.06 21.15 3.07
C PHE A 248 22.67 20.30 1.96
N VAL A 249 21.98 20.06 0.84
CA VAL A 249 22.48 19.27 -0.29
C VAL A 249 22.72 20.20 -1.48
N ILE A 250 23.99 20.52 -1.71
CA ILE A 250 24.40 21.55 -2.68
C ILE A 250 25.10 20.88 -3.87
N PRO A 251 24.75 21.22 -5.13
CA PRO A 251 25.55 20.80 -6.27
C PRO A 251 26.99 21.31 -6.13
N LYS A 252 28.00 20.46 -6.37
CA LYS A 252 29.42 20.85 -6.28
C LYS A 252 29.74 22.10 -7.09
N SER A 253 29.14 22.22 -8.28
CA SER A 253 29.31 23.37 -9.18
C SER A 253 28.74 24.69 -8.63
N LYS A 254 27.87 24.63 -7.61
CA LYS A 254 27.23 25.79 -6.98
C LYS A 254 27.75 26.05 -5.56
N LEU A 255 28.69 25.26 -5.05
CA LEU A 255 29.22 25.42 -3.71
C LEU A 255 30.08 26.71 -3.62
N PRO A 256 29.74 27.66 -2.74
CA PRO A 256 30.61 28.80 -2.47
C PRO A 256 31.94 28.34 -1.86
N LYS A 257 33.07 28.90 -2.32
CA LYS A 257 34.41 28.56 -1.80
C LYS A 257 34.53 28.71 -0.28
N SER A 258 33.83 29.68 0.30
CA SER A 258 33.81 29.92 1.74
C SER A 258 33.15 28.79 2.55
N LEU A 259 32.37 27.92 1.89
CA LEU A 259 31.68 26.78 2.52
C LEU A 259 32.38 25.44 2.26
N GLU A 260 33.42 25.40 1.42
CA GLU A 260 34.21 24.18 1.16
C GLU A 260 34.68 23.46 2.42
N PRO A 261 35.14 24.14 3.50
CA PRO A 261 35.56 23.47 4.73
C PRO A 261 34.46 22.68 5.45
N TYR A 262 33.18 23.00 5.17
CA TYR A 262 32.00 22.40 5.81
C TYR A 262 31.24 21.45 4.88
N ALA A 263 31.75 21.26 3.66
CA ALA A 263 31.11 20.47 2.62
C ALA A 263 31.74 19.08 2.52
N TYR A 264 30.93 18.05 2.73
CA TYR A 264 31.36 16.66 2.67
C TYR A 264 30.74 15.97 1.45
N PRO A 265 31.45 15.04 0.78
CA PRO A 265 30.84 14.26 -0.30
C PRO A 265 29.57 13.55 0.18
N THR A 266 28.50 13.64 -0.60
CA THR A 266 27.23 12.96 -0.31
C THR A 266 26.76 12.20 -1.53
N ILE A 267 26.01 11.13 -1.30
CA ILE A 267 25.47 10.27 -2.34
C ILE A 267 24.00 10.00 -2.05
N SER A 268 23.14 10.33 -3.00
CA SER A 268 21.72 10.01 -2.91
C SER A 268 21.46 8.54 -3.28
N GLY A 269 20.29 8.01 -2.88
CA GLY A 269 19.83 6.69 -3.33
C GLY A 269 19.77 6.55 -4.86
N ASN A 270 19.48 7.63 -5.57
CA ASN A 270 19.46 7.64 -7.03
C ASN A 270 20.88 7.57 -7.63
N GLU A 271 21.84 8.29 -7.08
CA GLU A 271 23.24 8.25 -7.55
C GLU A 271 23.92 6.91 -7.23
N LEU A 272 23.52 6.24 -6.14
CA LEU A 272 23.98 4.89 -5.80
C LEU A 272 23.76 3.88 -6.94
N SER A 273 22.72 4.05 -7.75
CA SER A 273 22.42 3.17 -8.89
C SER A 273 23.49 3.18 -9.98
N ALA A 274 24.33 4.22 -10.03
CA ALA A 274 25.42 4.34 -11.00
C ALA A 274 26.67 3.52 -10.61
N PHE A 275 26.70 2.94 -9.40
CA PHE A 275 27.81 2.17 -8.87
C PHE A 275 27.46 0.69 -8.82
N LYS A 276 28.41 -0.20 -9.13
CA LYS A 276 28.17 -1.63 -8.99
C LYS A 276 28.39 -2.08 -7.53
N PRO A 277 27.57 -3.02 -7.03
CA PRO A 277 27.81 -3.61 -5.72
C PRO A 277 29.24 -4.15 -5.57
N GLY A 278 29.94 -3.74 -4.52
CA GLY A 278 31.32 -4.16 -4.25
C GLY A 278 32.40 -3.28 -4.87
N GLU A 279 32.06 -2.31 -5.73
CA GLU A 279 33.02 -1.32 -6.22
C GLU A 279 33.27 -0.22 -5.19
N ALA A 280 34.50 0.30 -5.16
CA ALA A 280 34.82 1.47 -4.35
C ALA A 280 34.09 2.71 -4.90
N ILE A 281 33.53 3.52 -4.00
CA ILE A 281 32.89 4.78 -4.39
C ILE A 281 33.98 5.74 -4.88
N ASN A 282 33.86 6.16 -6.13
CA ASN A 282 34.65 7.26 -6.66
C ASN A 282 33.96 8.60 -6.33
N TYR A 283 34.49 9.30 -5.33
CA TYR A 283 33.94 10.55 -4.83
C TYR A 283 33.98 11.70 -5.86
N ASP A 284 34.85 11.63 -6.86
CA ASP A 284 34.92 12.65 -7.93
C ASP A 284 33.71 12.59 -8.85
N LYS A 285 33.06 11.42 -8.96
CA LYS A 285 31.85 11.22 -9.77
C LYS A 285 30.56 11.71 -9.08
N LEU A 286 30.62 12.06 -7.81
CA LEU A 286 29.46 12.58 -7.08
C LEU A 286 29.19 14.02 -7.48
N ASN A 287 27.93 14.37 -7.74
CA ASN A 287 27.56 15.70 -8.19
C ASN A 287 27.23 16.66 -7.05
N TYR A 288 27.00 16.12 -5.85
CA TYR A 288 26.53 16.87 -4.69
C TYR A 288 27.50 16.75 -3.52
N VAL A 289 27.43 17.75 -2.65
CA VAL A 289 28.02 17.76 -1.31
C VAL A 289 26.93 18.04 -0.29
N MET A 290 27.12 17.49 0.91
CA MET A 290 26.32 17.82 2.06
C MET A 290 27.07 18.86 2.90
N LEU A 291 26.41 19.98 3.17
CA LEU A 291 26.88 20.99 4.12
C LEU A 291 26.59 20.51 5.53
N VAL A 292 27.62 20.37 6.37
CA VAL A 292 27.50 19.92 7.76
C VAL A 292 27.92 21.07 8.67
N PRO A 293 26.95 21.79 9.27
CA PRO A 293 27.26 22.98 10.08
C PRO A 293 27.65 22.67 11.52
N TYR A 294 27.86 21.39 11.86
CA TYR A 294 28.09 20.92 13.22
C TYR A 294 29.51 20.37 13.38
N SER A 295 30.11 20.64 14.55
CA SER A 295 31.38 20.07 14.95
C SER A 295 31.22 18.60 15.35
N ARG A 296 32.35 17.93 15.64
CA ARG A 296 32.34 16.54 16.14
C ARG A 296 31.70 16.40 17.52
N ASP A 297 31.65 17.49 18.29
CA ASP A 297 31.01 17.56 19.60
C ASP A 297 29.54 17.98 19.49
N GLU A 298 28.95 17.90 18.30
CA GLU A 298 27.56 18.21 17.98
C GLU A 298 27.16 19.70 18.19
N ALA A 299 28.15 20.58 18.41
CA ALA A 299 27.93 22.01 18.51
C ALA A 299 27.86 22.68 17.13
N LEU A 300 27.04 23.72 16.99
CA LEU A 300 27.03 24.55 15.77
C LEU A 300 28.40 25.21 15.61
N ILE A 301 28.94 25.18 14.39
CA ILE A 301 30.22 25.82 14.09
C ILE A 301 30.01 27.33 13.98
N GLU A 302 30.69 28.10 14.85
CA GLU A 302 30.65 29.56 14.86
C GLU A 302 31.57 30.19 13.81
N ASP A 303 31.35 29.86 12.53
CA ASP A 303 32.04 30.49 11.40
C ASP A 303 31.12 31.50 10.69
N LYS A 304 31.67 32.67 10.37
CA LYS A 304 30.90 33.75 9.74
C LYS A 304 30.28 33.34 8.41
N ALA A 305 31.01 32.63 7.54
CA ALA A 305 30.49 32.26 6.23
C ALA A 305 29.34 31.25 6.34
N LEU A 306 29.44 30.33 7.30
CA LEU A 306 28.40 29.34 7.57
C LEU A 306 27.16 30.01 8.17
N ILE A 307 27.34 30.87 9.17
CA ILE A 307 26.25 31.64 9.79
C ILE A 307 25.55 32.53 8.75
N ASP A 308 26.31 33.27 7.94
CA ASP A 308 25.76 34.14 6.88
C ASP A 308 24.98 33.33 5.83
N TYR A 309 25.39 32.09 5.55
CA TYR A 309 24.65 31.20 4.66
C TYR A 309 23.34 30.72 5.30
N LEU A 310 23.40 30.16 6.50
CA LEU A 310 22.24 29.59 7.19
C LEU A 310 21.21 30.66 7.55
N SER A 311 21.66 31.88 7.89
CA SER A 311 20.76 32.99 8.24
C SER A 311 19.83 33.41 7.10
N LYS A 312 20.19 33.10 5.84
CA LYS A 312 19.32 33.35 4.67
C LYS A 312 18.10 32.43 4.62
N TRP A 313 18.18 31.30 5.33
CA TRP A 313 17.16 30.25 5.37
C TRP A 313 16.51 30.13 6.75
N ARG A 314 16.61 31.19 7.55
CA ARG A 314 16.20 31.18 8.95
C ARG A 314 14.73 30.79 9.09
N ASP A 315 13.86 31.39 8.28
CA ASP A 315 12.42 31.17 8.36
C ASP A 315 12.07 29.70 8.03
N GLU A 316 12.76 29.10 7.05
CA GLU A 316 12.56 27.69 6.66
C GLU A 316 13.15 26.67 7.65
N LEU A 317 14.19 27.08 8.39
CA LEU A 317 14.83 26.27 9.44
C LEU A 317 14.07 26.34 10.78
N GLU A 318 13.35 27.43 11.05
CA GLU A 318 12.53 27.62 12.24
C GLU A 318 11.09 27.07 12.08
N SER A 319 10.66 26.75 10.86
CA SER A 319 9.32 26.17 10.53
C SER A 319 9.25 24.64 10.64
#